data_AF-A0A3S4J3W7-F1
#
_entry.id   AF-A0A3S4J3W7-F1
#
_cell.length_a   1.000
_cell.length_b   1.000
_cell.length_c   1.000
_cell.angle_alpha   90.00
_cell.angle_beta   90.00
_cell.angle_gamma   90.00
#
_symmetry.space_group_name_H-M   'P 1'
#
loop_
_entity.id
_entity.type
_entity.pdbx_description
1 polymer ?
#
loop_
_entity_poly.entity_id
_entity_poly.type
_entity_poly.pdbx_seq_one_letter_code
_entity_poly.pdbx_strand_id
1 'polypeptide(L)'
;MVLLDDFGDIVLKTADLCAAEDECVRLKNALVNLGNSKNWAALVKRANAGKLDGVNVLLRPVSAESLDNLVTTSTAPFISRETARAAQALNSPAPGGFLIISDEGSDLVDQPWPSMSLYDYPAQEQWGAFQRLAQMLMQTPFSAEGIVTRVYTDANGTQHIGLHRIPDRSGLWRYLGTTLLMLTMLGCAAYNGIQAFRRYQRNRTRMAEIQEYYENCLNPKLIASPESLI
;
A
#
# COMPACT_ATOMS: atom_id res chain seq x y z
N MET A 1 46.13 12.38 6.48
CA MET A 1 46.15 11.14 7.29
C MET A 1 44.84 11.10 8.03
N VAL A 2 44.23 9.92 8.18
CA VAL A 2 42.94 9.76 8.88
C VAL A 2 43.24 9.12 10.24
N LEU A 3 42.71 9.71 11.31
CA LEU A 3 42.82 9.17 12.66
C LEU A 3 41.64 8.25 12.91
N LEU A 4 41.92 7.00 13.27
CA LEU A 4 40.92 6.07 13.77
C LEU A 4 40.98 6.07 15.29
N ASP A 5 40.02 6.76 15.90
CA ASP A 5 39.88 6.84 17.35
C ASP A 5 39.20 5.58 17.90
N ASP A 6 39.41 5.31 19.19
CA ASP A 6 38.75 4.24 19.94
C ASP A 6 38.85 2.85 19.28
N PHE A 7 40.06 2.51 18.81
CA PHE A 7 40.31 1.23 18.13
C PHE A 7 39.90 0.00 18.96
N GLY A 8 40.05 0.06 20.29
CA GLY A 8 39.57 -0.99 21.19
C GLY A 8 38.06 -1.24 21.07
N ASP A 9 37.25 -0.18 21.07
CA ASP A 9 35.80 -0.26 20.95
C ASP A 9 35.37 -0.80 19.58
N ILE A 10 36.05 -0.39 18.50
CA ILE A 10 35.82 -0.91 17.15
C ILE A 10 36.03 -2.43 17.10
N VAL A 11 37.09 -2.94 17.74
CA VAL A 11 37.38 -4.38 17.81
C VAL A 11 36.27 -5.12 18.56
N LEU A 12 35.82 -4.58 19.69
CA LEU A 12 34.76 -5.20 20.49
C LEU A 12 33.42 -5.22 19.76
N LYS A 13 32.99 -4.10 19.18
CA LYS A 13 31.77 -4.02 18.35
C LYS A 13 31.83 -4.95 17.14
N THR A 14 33.00 -5.09 16.53
CA THR A 14 33.20 -6.04 15.41
C THR A 14 33.13 -7.50 15.90
N ALA A 15 33.58 -7.79 17.12
CA ALA A 15 33.46 -9.12 17.71
C ALA A 15 32.00 -9.48 18.01
N ASP A 16 31.23 -8.52 18.50
CA ASP A 16 29.80 -8.70 18.76
C ASP A 16 29.01 -8.87 17.46
N LEU A 17 29.34 -8.10 16.42
CA LEU A 17 28.66 -8.17 15.13
C LEU A 17 29.00 -9.44 14.34
N CYS A 18 30.26 -9.88 14.40
CA CYS A 18 30.80 -10.98 13.60
C CYS A 18 31.21 -12.14 14.51
N ALA A 19 30.26 -12.67 15.28
CA ALA A 19 30.52 -13.65 16.33
C ALA A 19 30.99 -15.01 15.80
N ALA A 20 30.52 -15.42 14.61
CA ALA A 20 30.93 -16.68 14.00
C ALA A 20 32.35 -16.60 13.40
N GLU A 21 33.10 -17.70 13.39
CA GLU A 21 34.49 -17.71 12.91
C GLU A 21 34.61 -17.38 11.41
N ASP A 22 33.62 -17.77 10.62
CA ASP A 22 33.52 -17.59 9.17
C ASP A 22 32.92 -16.24 8.75
N GLU A 23 32.38 -15.46 9.69
CA GLU A 23 31.86 -14.13 9.42
C GLU A 23 32.96 -13.06 9.42
N CYS A 24 32.84 -12.11 8.48
CA CYS A 24 33.69 -10.91 8.41
C CYS A 24 35.20 -11.19 8.36
N VAL A 25 35.64 -12.34 7.82
CA VAL A 25 37.04 -12.80 7.82
C VAL A 25 38.00 -11.72 7.32
N ARG A 26 37.64 -11.05 6.22
CA ARG A 26 38.47 -9.97 5.63
C ARG A 26 38.61 -8.79 6.59
N LEU A 27 37.52 -8.37 7.24
CA LEU A 27 37.52 -7.27 8.21
C LEU A 27 38.31 -7.63 9.46
N LYS A 28 38.13 -8.83 10.02
CA LYS A 28 38.90 -9.35 11.15
C LYS A 28 40.39 -9.35 10.86
N ASN A 29 40.79 -9.83 9.69
CA ASN A 29 42.20 -9.84 9.28
C ASN A 29 42.78 -8.42 9.12
N ALA A 30 42.01 -7.49 8.56
CA ALA A 30 42.43 -6.09 8.47
C ALA A 30 42.66 -5.48 9.87
N LEU A 31 41.75 -5.69 10.81
CA LEU A 31 41.87 -5.21 12.18
C LEU A 31 43.04 -5.86 12.94
N VAL A 32 43.29 -7.16 12.75
CA VAL A 32 44.45 -7.85 13.35
C VAL A 32 45.77 -7.25 12.88
N ASN A 33 45.87 -6.93 11.59
CA ASN A 33 47.05 -6.29 11.01
C ASN A 33 47.25 -4.86 11.55
N LEU A 34 46.16 -4.09 11.67
CA LEU A 34 46.20 -2.73 12.23
C LEU A 34 46.55 -2.72 13.72
N GLY A 35 46.02 -3.68 14.48
CA GLY A 35 46.28 -3.82 15.92
C GLY A 35 47.60 -4.53 16.27
N ASN A 36 48.43 -4.87 15.26
CA ASN A 36 49.67 -5.64 15.41
C ASN A 36 49.52 -6.84 16.37
N SER A 37 48.46 -7.63 16.15
CA SER A 37 48.14 -8.81 16.96
C SER A 37 48.41 -10.10 16.18
N LYS A 38 48.61 -11.22 16.89
CA LYS A 38 48.87 -12.52 16.27
C LYS A 38 47.63 -13.13 15.62
N ASN A 39 46.46 -12.96 16.23
CA ASN A 39 45.18 -13.48 15.75
C ASN A 39 44.01 -12.67 16.34
N TRP A 40 42.81 -12.90 15.80
CA TRP A 40 41.58 -12.22 16.22
C TRP A 40 41.31 -12.39 17.72
N ALA A 41 41.41 -13.61 18.23
CA ALA A 41 41.18 -13.90 19.66
C ALA A 41 42.14 -13.13 20.59
N ALA A 42 43.42 -13.02 20.23
CA ALA A 42 44.38 -12.23 21.01
C ALA A 42 44.09 -10.72 20.93
N LEU A 43 43.58 -10.24 19.80
CA LEU A 43 43.20 -8.83 19.64
C LEU A 43 42.00 -8.50 20.52
N VAL A 44 40.93 -9.30 20.46
CA VAL A 44 39.72 -9.14 21.29
C VAL A 44 40.05 -9.24 22.78
N LYS A 45 40.92 -10.18 23.18
CA LYS A 45 41.37 -10.28 24.58
C LYS A 45 42.12 -9.03 25.06
N ARG A 46 42.90 -8.39 24.18
CA ARG A 46 43.59 -7.13 24.51
C ARG A 46 42.61 -5.96 24.60
N ALA A 47 41.62 -5.91 23.71
CA ALA A 47 40.54 -4.93 23.75
C ALA A 47 39.74 -5.04 25.05
N ASN A 48 39.27 -6.24 25.40
CA ASN A 48 38.54 -6.50 26.65
C ASN A 48 39.33 -6.20 27.93
N ALA A 49 40.66 -6.28 27.87
CA ALA A 49 41.53 -5.94 28.99
C ALA A 49 41.81 -4.42 29.10
N GLY A 50 41.17 -3.58 28.28
CA GLY A 50 41.39 -2.14 28.21
C GLY A 50 42.78 -1.75 27.68
N LYS A 51 43.55 -2.70 27.13
CA LYS A 51 44.92 -2.43 26.65
C LYS A 51 44.96 -1.67 25.33
N LEU A 52 43.80 -1.47 24.71
CA LEU A 52 43.63 -0.75 23.45
C LEU A 52 42.84 0.57 23.65
N ASP A 53 42.51 0.91 24.89
CA ASP A 53 41.77 2.13 25.22
C ASP A 53 42.70 3.35 25.01
N GLY A 54 42.25 4.33 24.23
CA GLY A 54 43.05 5.50 23.84
C GLY A 54 44.13 5.22 22.78
N VAL A 55 44.13 4.05 22.15
CA VAL A 55 45.00 3.77 21.00
C VAL A 55 44.35 4.33 19.74
N ASN A 56 44.96 5.37 19.19
CA ASN A 56 44.51 5.95 17.92
C ASN A 56 45.41 5.46 16.79
N VAL A 57 44.80 4.90 15.74
CA VAL A 57 45.53 4.35 14.60
C VAL A 57 45.57 5.39 13.49
N LEU A 58 46.78 5.76 13.06
CA LEU A 58 46.97 6.67 11.93
C LEU A 58 47.00 5.89 10.63
N LEU A 59 45.98 6.12 9.80
CA LEU A 59 45.85 5.48 8.50
C LEU A 59 46.26 6.43 7.37
N ARG A 60 46.92 5.86 6.36
CA ARG A 60 47.08 6.52 5.06
C ARG A 60 45.70 6.58 4.39
N PRO A 61 45.40 7.64 3.61
CA PRO A 61 44.07 7.81 2.99
C PRO A 61 43.55 6.57 2.26
N VAL A 62 44.41 5.92 1.45
CA VAL A 62 44.04 4.71 0.70
C VAL A 62 43.70 3.53 1.62
N SER A 63 44.43 3.37 2.73
CA SER A 63 44.15 2.32 3.70
C SER A 63 42.86 2.60 4.47
N ALA A 64 42.56 3.86 4.74
CA ALA A 64 41.30 4.27 5.37
C ALA A 64 40.10 4.00 4.46
N GLU A 65 40.19 4.36 3.18
CA GLU A 65 39.15 4.09 2.17
C GLU A 65 38.93 2.58 1.95
N SER A 66 40.01 1.78 1.91
CA SER A 66 39.88 0.33 1.79
C SER A 66 39.24 -0.30 3.04
N LEU A 67 39.51 0.23 4.23
CA LEU A 67 38.88 -0.23 5.47
C LEU A 67 37.40 0.15 5.50
N ASP A 68 37.07 1.37 5.09
CA ASP A 68 35.69 1.87 5.02
C ASP A 68 34.83 1.02 4.07
N ASN A 69 35.31 0.76 2.85
CA ASN A 69 34.63 -0.13 1.91
C ASN A 69 34.44 -1.55 2.47
N LEU A 70 35.41 -2.04 3.24
CA LEU A 70 35.35 -3.36 3.84
C LEU A 70 34.32 -3.43 4.98
N VAL A 71 34.24 -2.39 5.81
CA VAL A 71 33.21 -2.24 6.84
C VAL A 71 31.84 -2.15 6.16
N THR A 72 31.68 -1.24 5.21
CA THR A 72 30.45 -1.02 4.42
C THR A 72 29.92 -2.32 3.82
N THR A 73 30.79 -3.11 3.18
CA THR A 73 30.40 -4.39 2.55
C THR A 73 30.06 -5.46 3.60
N SER A 74 30.80 -5.49 4.73
CA SER A 74 30.58 -6.51 5.77
C SER A 74 29.33 -6.25 6.59
N THR A 75 28.97 -4.98 6.83
CA THR A 75 27.81 -4.60 7.65
C THR A 75 26.50 -4.49 6.87
N ALA A 76 26.56 -4.29 5.55
CA ALA A 76 25.38 -4.15 4.69
C ALA A 76 24.27 -5.21 4.93
N PRO A 77 24.54 -6.53 4.90
CA PRO A 77 23.49 -7.53 5.08
C PRO A 77 22.88 -7.49 6.49
N PHE A 78 23.66 -7.10 7.50
CA PHE A 78 23.16 -6.95 8.86
C PHE A 78 22.18 -5.77 8.95
N ILE A 79 22.58 -4.60 8.43
CA ILE A 79 21.74 -3.40 8.50
C ILE A 79 20.44 -3.61 7.73
N SER A 80 20.48 -4.20 6.52
CA SER A 80 19.28 -4.46 5.76
C SER A 80 18.34 -5.45 6.45
N ARG A 81 18.88 -6.51 7.09
CA ARG A 81 18.06 -7.48 7.84
C ARG A 81 17.42 -6.86 9.08
N GLU A 82 18.17 -6.12 9.87
CA GLU A 82 17.63 -5.46 11.08
C GLU A 82 16.63 -4.37 10.70
N THR A 83 16.88 -3.63 9.62
CA THR A 83 15.93 -2.62 9.13
C THR A 83 14.64 -3.28 8.65
N ALA A 84 14.71 -4.40 7.92
CA ALA A 84 13.53 -5.15 7.50
C ALA A 84 12.75 -5.71 8.70
N ARG A 85 13.45 -6.24 9.71
CA ARG A 85 12.82 -6.72 10.95
C ARG A 85 12.13 -5.58 11.70
N ALA A 86 12.76 -4.42 11.82
CA ALA A 86 12.18 -3.24 12.47
C ALA A 86 10.96 -2.72 11.70
N ALA A 87 11.01 -2.70 10.36
CA ALA A 87 9.88 -2.30 9.52
C ALA A 87 8.69 -3.27 9.67
N GLN A 88 8.93 -4.58 9.76
CA GLN A 88 7.89 -5.58 10.03
C GLN A 88 7.27 -5.40 11.41
N ALA A 89 8.09 -5.09 12.42
CA ALA A 89 7.61 -4.82 13.77
C ALA A 89 6.71 -3.57 13.82
N LEU A 90 7.06 -2.52 13.07
CA LEU A 90 6.25 -1.29 13.00
C LEU A 90 4.89 -1.50 12.32
N ASN A 91 4.80 -2.40 11.33
CA ASN A 91 3.55 -2.76 10.67
C ASN A 91 2.67 -3.71 11.49
N SER A 92 3.18 -4.24 12.61
CA SER A 92 2.43 -5.15 13.46
C SER A 92 1.64 -4.34 14.49
N PRO A 93 0.32 -4.59 14.66
CA PRO A 93 -0.47 -3.87 15.65
C PRO A 93 0.06 -4.12 17.06
N ALA A 94 0.16 -3.06 17.86
CA ALA A 94 0.56 -3.17 19.25
C ALA A 94 -0.50 -3.96 20.05
N PRO A 95 -0.07 -4.86 20.96
CA PRO A 95 -0.98 -5.60 21.83
C PRO A 95 -1.77 -4.63 22.70
N GLY A 96 -3.10 -4.82 22.79
CA GLY A 96 -3.98 -3.92 23.54
C GLY A 96 -4.21 -2.54 22.91
N GLY A 97 -3.71 -2.29 21.69
CA GLY A 97 -3.87 -1.02 20.98
C GLY A 97 -5.18 -0.90 20.18
N PHE A 98 -5.27 0.11 19.32
CA PHE A 98 -6.36 0.31 18.37
C PHE A 98 -5.81 0.25 16.94
N LEU A 99 -6.53 -0.44 16.05
CA LEU A 99 -6.27 -0.43 14.62
C LEU A 99 -7.51 0.11 13.91
N ILE A 100 -7.35 1.24 13.25
CA ILE A 100 -8.43 1.93 12.52
C ILE A 100 -8.21 1.68 11.02
N ILE A 101 -9.22 1.14 10.35
CA ILE A 101 -9.16 0.80 8.92
C ILE A 101 -10.36 1.39 8.20
N SER A 102 -10.15 1.94 7.01
CA SER A 102 -11.23 2.31 6.10
C SER A 102 -11.80 1.07 5.41
N ASP A 103 -13.09 0.82 5.57
CA ASP A 103 -13.80 -0.26 4.86
C ASP A 103 -13.85 0.00 3.33
N GLU A 104 -13.63 1.25 2.91
CA GLU A 104 -13.55 1.65 1.50
C GLU A 104 -12.14 1.46 0.90
N GLY A 105 -11.15 1.09 1.73
CA GLY A 105 -9.76 1.00 1.30
C GLY A 105 -9.11 2.36 1.00
N SER A 106 -9.72 3.45 1.47
CA SER A 106 -9.14 4.79 1.37
C SER A 106 -8.06 5.01 2.43
N ASP A 107 -6.99 5.70 2.06
CA ASP A 107 -5.99 6.14 3.03
C ASP A 107 -6.62 7.12 4.03
N LEU A 108 -6.34 6.91 5.32
CA LEU A 108 -6.82 7.77 6.42
C LEU A 108 -5.83 8.89 6.76
N VAL A 109 -4.63 8.84 6.18
CA VAL A 109 -3.53 9.77 6.45
C VAL A 109 -3.01 10.29 5.12
N ASP A 110 -3.10 11.59 4.91
CA ASP A 110 -2.55 12.26 3.74
C ASP A 110 -1.04 12.47 3.92
N GLN A 111 -0.25 11.44 3.60
CA GLN A 111 1.20 11.52 3.66
C GLN A 111 1.81 11.43 2.26
N PRO A 112 2.69 12.36 1.87
CA PRO A 112 3.38 12.25 0.59
C PRO A 112 4.23 10.98 0.60
N TRP A 113 4.07 10.17 -0.44
CA TRP A 113 4.90 8.99 -0.64
C TRP A 113 6.37 9.41 -0.73
N PRO A 114 7.29 8.68 -0.08
CA PRO A 114 8.71 8.97 -0.19
C PRO A 114 9.15 8.85 -1.66
N SER A 115 10.06 9.71 -2.10
CA SER A 115 10.56 9.75 -3.47
C SER A 115 11.36 8.52 -3.88
N MET A 116 11.85 7.77 -2.89
CA MET A 116 12.64 6.55 -3.06
C MET A 116 12.16 5.53 -2.01
N SER A 117 12.07 4.26 -2.40
CA SER A 117 11.69 3.20 -1.47
C SER A 117 12.77 3.00 -0.41
N LEU A 118 12.37 2.56 0.79
CA LEU A 118 13.32 2.26 1.87
C LEU A 118 14.39 1.25 1.44
N TYR A 119 14.06 0.31 0.55
CA TYR A 119 14.99 -0.74 0.10
C TYR A 119 15.91 -0.31 -1.04
N ASP A 120 15.67 0.86 -1.63
CA ASP A 120 16.52 1.42 -2.70
C ASP A 120 17.69 2.22 -2.13
N TYR A 121 17.67 2.53 -0.82
CA TYR A 121 18.77 3.20 -0.14
C TYR A 121 19.98 2.26 0.03
N PRO A 122 21.22 2.80 -0.01
CA PRO A 122 22.39 2.04 0.42
C PRO A 122 22.22 1.62 1.88
N ALA A 123 22.72 0.43 2.24
CA ALA A 123 22.46 -0.18 3.54
C ALA A 123 22.85 0.72 4.73
N GLN A 124 23.90 1.52 4.58
CA GLN A 124 24.38 2.46 5.61
C GLN A 124 23.36 3.55 5.92
N GLU A 125 22.66 4.05 4.90
CA GLU A 125 21.65 5.11 5.04
C GLU A 125 20.25 4.54 5.32
N GLN A 126 20.05 3.27 5.00
CA GLN A 126 18.76 2.59 5.11
C GLN A 126 18.16 2.70 6.51
N TRP A 127 18.97 2.51 7.56
CA TRP A 127 18.51 2.65 8.95
C TRP A 127 18.08 4.08 9.28
N GLY A 128 18.87 5.08 8.89
CA GLY A 128 18.52 6.49 9.11
C GLY A 128 17.27 6.91 8.34
N ALA A 129 17.12 6.42 7.10
CA ALA A 129 15.91 6.61 6.30
C ALA A 129 14.68 5.98 6.98
N PHE A 130 14.81 4.76 7.50
CA PHE A 130 13.76 4.10 8.28
C PHE A 130 13.38 4.89 9.52
N GLN A 131 14.36 5.33 10.33
CA GLN A 131 14.09 6.11 11.54
C GLN A 131 13.33 7.40 11.23
N ARG A 132 13.71 8.11 10.17
CA ARG A 132 13.03 9.33 9.73
C ARG A 132 11.59 9.04 9.28
N LEU A 133 11.37 7.96 8.51
CA LEU A 133 10.02 7.55 8.09
C LEU A 133 9.15 7.14 9.29
N ALA A 134 9.68 6.31 10.19
CA ALA A 134 9.00 5.89 11.39
C ALA A 134 8.65 7.08 12.29
N GLN A 135 9.58 8.02 12.47
CA GLN A 135 9.33 9.23 13.24
C GLN A 135 8.25 10.10 12.60
N MET A 136 8.30 10.27 11.27
CA MET A 136 7.27 11.01 10.53
C MET A 136 5.90 10.36 10.75
N LEU A 137 5.76 9.05 10.57
CA LEU A 137 4.50 8.32 10.77
C LEU A 137 3.99 8.43 12.22
N MET A 138 4.86 8.25 13.21
CA MET A 138 4.48 8.28 14.63
C MET A 138 4.13 9.68 15.13
N GLN A 139 4.64 10.73 14.49
CA GLN A 139 4.39 12.13 14.86
C GLN A 139 3.34 12.81 13.99
N THR A 140 2.82 12.14 12.95
CA THR A 140 1.80 12.74 12.08
C THR A 140 0.46 12.69 12.80
N PRO A 141 -0.14 13.84 13.15
CA PRO A 141 -1.49 13.85 13.68
C PRO A 141 -2.44 13.42 12.57
N PHE A 142 -3.34 12.50 12.87
CA PHE A 142 -4.41 12.12 11.97
C PHE A 142 -5.76 12.34 12.64
N SER A 143 -6.76 12.70 11.84
CA SER A 143 -8.16 12.72 12.25
C SER A 143 -8.91 11.75 11.36
N ALA A 144 -9.60 10.79 11.96
CA ALA A 144 -10.43 9.84 11.25
C ALA A 144 -11.89 10.04 11.65
N GLU A 145 -12.71 10.45 10.69
CA GLU A 145 -14.16 10.63 10.87
C GLU A 145 -14.90 9.65 9.96
N GLY A 146 -15.92 8.99 10.51
CA GLY A 146 -16.62 7.94 9.79
C GLY A 146 -17.76 7.33 10.59
N ILE A 147 -18.58 6.56 9.90
CA ILE A 147 -19.55 5.66 10.52
C ILE A 147 -18.81 4.39 10.91
N VAL A 148 -18.88 4.03 12.19
CA VAL A 148 -18.29 2.78 12.67
C VAL A 148 -19.13 1.61 12.16
N THR A 149 -18.55 0.81 11.28
CA THR A 149 -19.21 -0.38 10.68
C THR A 149 -18.91 -1.66 11.45
N ARG A 150 -17.72 -1.76 12.03
CA ARG A 150 -17.26 -2.95 12.73
C ARG A 150 -16.38 -2.56 13.92
N VAL A 151 -16.61 -3.22 15.05
CA VAL A 151 -15.71 -3.18 16.21
C VAL A 151 -15.53 -4.62 16.70
N TYR A 152 -14.29 -5.11 16.71
CA TYR A 152 -13.96 -6.40 17.31
C TYR A 152 -12.58 -6.35 17.96
N THR A 153 -12.32 -7.27 18.89
CA THR A 153 -11.04 -7.39 19.57
C THR A 153 -10.35 -8.67 19.11
N ASP A 154 -9.10 -8.57 18.66
CA ASP A 154 -8.30 -9.73 18.26
C ASP A 154 -7.71 -10.44 19.49
N ALA A 155 -7.16 -11.64 19.30
CA ALA A 155 -6.52 -12.45 20.34
C ALA A 155 -5.39 -11.69 21.08
N ASN A 156 -4.76 -10.71 20.42
CA ASN A 156 -3.72 -9.85 20.99
C ASN A 156 -4.28 -8.68 21.83
N GLY A 157 -5.59 -8.59 22.00
CA GLY A 157 -6.27 -7.50 22.73
C GLY A 157 -6.40 -6.20 21.93
N THR A 158 -5.91 -6.16 20.68
CA THR A 158 -6.04 -5.00 19.79
C THR A 158 -7.49 -4.84 19.34
N GLN A 159 -8.05 -3.64 19.48
CA GLN A 159 -9.39 -3.33 18.98
C GLN A 159 -9.32 -2.86 17.53
N HIS A 160 -10.00 -3.60 16.66
CA HIS A 160 -10.15 -3.27 15.25
C HIS A 160 -11.43 -2.46 15.06
N ILE A 161 -11.30 -1.26 14.51
CA ILE A 161 -12.40 -0.34 14.23
C ILE A 161 -12.44 -0.11 12.72
N GLY A 162 -13.51 -0.59 12.08
CA GLY A 162 -13.83 -0.31 10.69
C GLY A 162 -14.59 1.02 10.58
N LEU A 163 -14.10 1.91 9.73
CA LEU A 163 -14.73 3.19 9.43
C LEU A 163 -15.19 3.22 7.97
N HIS A 164 -16.42 3.67 7.77
CA HIS A 164 -16.96 4.03 6.47
C HIS A 164 -17.06 5.55 6.37
N ARG A 165 -16.69 6.14 5.23
CA ARG A 165 -16.58 7.59 5.11
C ARG A 165 -17.97 8.22 5.18
N ILE A 166 -18.09 9.31 5.94
CA ILE A 166 -19.31 10.12 5.90
C ILE A 166 -19.34 10.83 4.55
N PRO A 167 -20.44 10.74 3.78
CA PRO A 167 -20.53 11.44 2.51
C PRO A 167 -20.44 12.93 2.75
N ASP A 168 -19.40 13.56 2.18
CA ASP A 168 -19.20 15.00 2.24
C ASP A 168 -20.44 15.74 1.70
N ARG A 169 -20.67 16.96 2.18
CA ARG A 169 -21.83 17.78 1.78
C ARG A 169 -21.95 17.94 0.26
N SER A 170 -20.82 17.97 -0.46
CA SER A 170 -20.76 17.96 -1.93
C SER A 170 -21.16 16.62 -2.54
N GLY A 171 -20.78 15.50 -1.92
CA GLY A 171 -21.20 14.15 -2.29
C GLY A 171 -22.71 13.96 -2.16
N LEU A 172 -23.31 14.46 -1.08
CA LEU A 172 -24.77 14.47 -0.91
C LEU A 172 -25.49 15.20 -2.04
N TRP A 173 -25.00 16.37 -2.45
CA TRP A 173 -25.57 17.11 -3.58
C TRP A 173 -25.43 16.36 -4.90
N ARG A 174 -24.31 15.66 -5.13
CA ARG A 174 -24.15 14.79 -6.30
C ARG A 174 -25.16 13.65 -6.29
N TYR A 175 -25.36 12.97 -5.16
CA TYR A 175 -26.35 11.90 -5.04
C TYR A 175 -27.78 12.41 -5.23
N LEU A 176 -28.10 13.59 -4.70
CA LEU A 176 -29.40 14.21 -4.93
C LEU A 176 -29.61 14.55 -6.43
N GLY A 177 -28.56 15.05 -7.09
CA GLY A 177 -28.59 15.36 -8.51
C GLY A 177 -28.78 14.10 -9.38
N THR A 178 -28.01 13.04 -9.12
CA THR A 178 -28.09 11.79 -9.89
C THR A 178 -29.42 11.06 -9.70
N THR A 179 -29.97 11.06 -8.48
CA THR A 179 -31.29 10.48 -8.21
C THR A 179 -32.42 11.23 -8.92
N LEU A 180 -32.38 12.57 -8.91
CA LEU A 180 -33.32 13.39 -9.67
C LEU A 180 -33.23 13.10 -11.17
N LEU A 181 -32.01 12.98 -11.71
CA LEU A 181 -31.77 12.71 -13.12
C LEU A 181 -32.23 11.31 -13.53
N MET A 182 -32.05 10.30 -12.67
CA MET A 182 -32.60 8.96 -12.89
C MET A 182 -34.14 8.96 -12.89
N LEU A 183 -34.77 9.73 -12.00
CA LEU A 183 -36.23 9.85 -11.97
C LEU A 183 -36.77 10.52 -13.24
N THR A 184 -36.12 11.58 -13.73
CA THR A 184 -36.53 12.23 -14.99
C THR A 184 -36.33 11.31 -16.19
N MET A 185 -35.23 10.57 -16.24
CA MET A 185 -34.98 9.58 -17.30
C MET A 185 -36.02 8.45 -17.29
N LEU A 186 -36.38 7.92 -16.12
CA LEU A 186 -37.45 6.94 -15.95
C LEU A 186 -38.81 7.49 -16.41
N GLY A 187 -39.13 8.74 -16.07
CA GLY A 187 -40.36 9.41 -16.52
C GLY A 187 -40.42 9.55 -18.04
N CYS A 188 -39.33 9.99 -18.66
CA CYS A 188 -39.22 10.09 -20.11
C CYS A 188 -39.32 8.72 -20.80
N ALA A 189 -38.68 7.69 -20.24
CA ALA A 189 -38.75 6.33 -20.77
C ALA A 189 -40.18 5.77 -20.71
N ALA A 190 -40.88 5.94 -19.59
CA ALA A 190 -42.27 5.51 -19.44
C ALA A 190 -43.19 6.25 -20.41
N TYR A 191 -43.06 7.57 -20.52
CA TYR A 191 -43.87 8.37 -21.44
C TYR A 191 -43.68 7.95 -22.90
N ASN A 192 -42.42 7.82 -23.34
CA ASN A 192 -42.11 7.36 -24.70
C ASN A 192 -42.56 5.92 -24.92
N GLY A 193 -42.43 5.05 -23.93
CA GLY A 193 -42.92 3.66 -23.98
C GLY A 193 -44.43 3.58 -24.18
N ILE A 194 -45.21 4.38 -23.44
CA ILE A 194 -46.67 4.46 -23.61
C ILE A 194 -47.04 4.97 -24.99
N GLN A 195 -46.37 6.02 -25.47
CA GLN A 195 -46.61 6.56 -26.81
C GLN A 195 -46.27 5.56 -27.91
N ALA A 196 -45.15 4.85 -27.78
CA ALA A 196 -44.74 3.79 -28.70
C ALA A 196 -45.76 2.65 -28.72
N PHE A 197 -46.25 2.22 -27.56
CA PHE A 197 -47.27 1.18 -27.45
C PHE A 197 -48.61 1.59 -28.08
N ARG A 198 -49.07 2.81 -27.80
CA ARG A 198 -50.28 3.37 -28.44
C ARG A 198 -50.13 3.44 -29.97
N ARG A 199 -48.98 3.89 -30.45
CA ARG A 199 -48.67 3.93 -31.89
C ARG A 199 -48.67 2.53 -32.49
N TYR A 200 -48.10 1.55 -31.80
CA TYR A 200 -48.07 0.17 -32.24
C TYR A 200 -49.48 -0.45 -32.34
N GLN A 201 -50.32 -0.26 -31.31
CA GLN A 201 -51.71 -0.72 -31.33
C GLN A 201 -52.48 -0.10 -32.50
N ARG A 202 -52.38 1.23 -32.66
CA ARG A 202 -53.08 1.94 -33.74
C ARG A 202 -52.58 1.54 -35.13
N ASN A 203 -51.31 1.20 -35.26
CA ASN A 203 -50.77 0.68 -36.52
C ASN A 203 -51.28 -0.73 -36.80
N ARG A 204 -51.42 -1.57 -35.76
CA ARG A 204 -51.95 -2.93 -35.88
C ARG A 204 -53.43 -2.94 -36.26
N THR A 205 -54.25 -2.05 -35.69
CA THR A 205 -55.66 -1.90 -36.10
C THR A 205 -55.76 -1.40 -37.54
N ARG A 206 -54.94 -0.42 -37.93
CA ARG A 206 -54.90 0.06 -39.33
C ARG A 206 -54.51 -1.04 -40.32
N MET A 207 -53.51 -1.86 -40.02
CA MET A 207 -53.14 -2.96 -40.91
C MET A 207 -54.26 -4.01 -41.02
N ALA A 208 -54.99 -4.28 -39.95
CA ALA A 208 -56.14 -5.18 -39.98
C ALA A 208 -57.29 -4.62 -40.83
N GLU A 209 -57.62 -3.33 -40.69
CA GLU A 209 -58.62 -2.65 -41.52
C GLU A 209 -58.23 -2.63 -43.00
N ILE A 210 -56.94 -2.38 -43.30
CA ILE A 210 -56.42 -2.41 -44.67
C ILE A 210 -56.55 -3.82 -45.25
N GLN A 211 -56.20 -4.84 -44.47
CA GLN A 211 -56.29 -6.23 -44.92
C GLN A 211 -57.75 -6.65 -45.16
N GLU A 212 -58.68 -6.28 -44.27
CA GLU A 212 -60.10 -6.53 -44.45
C GLU A 212 -60.68 -5.80 -45.67
N TYR A 213 -60.24 -4.57 -45.95
CA TYR A 213 -60.64 -3.84 -47.15
C TYR A 213 -60.22 -4.56 -48.43
N TYR A 214 -58.96 -5.01 -48.52
CA TYR A 214 -58.48 -5.75 -49.69
C TYR A 214 -59.11 -7.15 -49.80
N GLU A 215 -59.34 -7.85 -48.69
CA GLU A 215 -60.03 -9.15 -48.68
C GLU A 215 -61.49 -9.04 -49.17
N ASN A 216 -62.22 -7.99 -48.78
CA ASN A 216 -63.58 -7.75 -49.28
C ASN A 216 -63.61 -7.35 -50.77
N CYS A 217 -62.57 -6.70 -51.30
CA CYS A 217 -62.45 -6.40 -52.74
C CYS A 217 -62.06 -7.64 -53.58
N LEU A 218 -61.32 -8.59 -53.00
CA LEU A 218 -60.89 -9.83 -53.66
C LEU A 218 -61.92 -10.97 -53.53
N ASN A 219 -62.74 -10.97 -52.47
CA ASN A 219 -63.87 -11.87 -52.26
C ASN A 219 -65.07 -11.05 -51.78
N PRO A 220 -65.94 -10.56 -52.68
CA PRO A 220 -67.18 -9.94 -52.25
C PRO A 220 -67.98 -11.01 -51.51
N LYS A 221 -68.25 -10.81 -50.21
CA LYS A 221 -69.21 -11.65 -49.48
C LYS A 221 -70.45 -11.77 -50.35
N LEU A 222 -70.82 -13.02 -50.65
CA LEU A 222 -72.05 -13.41 -51.32
C LEU A 222 -73.23 -12.73 -50.61
N ILE A 223 -73.60 -11.53 -51.07
CA ILE A 223 -74.95 -11.02 -50.89
C ILE A 223 -75.79 -12.01 -51.67
N ALA A 224 -76.64 -12.75 -50.95
CA ALA A 224 -77.64 -13.61 -51.55
C ALA A 224 -78.33 -12.84 -52.67
N SER A 225 -78.19 -13.34 -53.90
CA SER A 225 -79.00 -12.91 -55.02
C SER A 225 -80.47 -13.10 -54.66
N PRO A 226 -81.33 -12.08 -54.74
CA PRO A 226 -82.76 -12.31 -54.84
C PRO A 226 -83.02 -12.74 -56.29
N GLU A 227 -82.65 -13.98 -56.64
CA GLU A 227 -83.22 -14.67 -57.79
C GLU A 227 -84.42 -15.48 -57.31
N SER A 228 -85.60 -14.88 -57.41
CA SER A 228 -86.80 -15.57 -57.89
C SER A 228 -87.87 -14.53 -58.22
N LEU A 229 -87.80 -14.02 -59.46
CA LEU A 229 -89.01 -13.68 -60.20
C LEU A 229 -89.68 -15.02 -60.57
N ILE A 230 -90.80 -15.34 -59.90
CA ILE A 230 -92.08 -15.89 -60.39
C ILE A 230 -93.02 -15.94 -59.19
#